data_AF-A0A3M2ACJ1-F1
#
_entry.id   AF-A0A3M2ACJ1-F1
#
_cell.length_a   1.000
_cell.length_b   1.000
_cell.length_c   1.000
_cell.angle_alpha   90.00
_cell.angle_beta   90.00
_cell.angle_gamma   90.00
#
_symmetry.space_group_name_H-M   'P 1'
#
loop_
_entity.id
_entity.type
_entity.pdbx_description
1 polymer ?
#
loop_
_entity_poly.entity_id
_entity_poly.type
_entity_poly.pdbx_seq_one_letter_code
_entity_poly.pdbx_strand_id
1 'polypeptide(L)'
;MAPIVAFACIAGCGGDDLGTPWIPGSTGAGSSGAQTGSSGTGDGSVTTAGTGETSATTGTSTTSATSTGAATTGTGGDTGGGVPENVFGMGLASPGDPGKLDKVAYLTGPGGGVRLTFPGIDRNMTQAPQEWKDAVALAYERDLIPVIRLGPPWGDRRVRNQSDDAAHLEYGQLAAAYAAVVSSLPLRDGWPVYIEVHNEPNLCYEWACDPGDGNDGWMGYEQIASEYAHMLEDVAAALHGLGDPRIRVVNGGLAPGGAVSCECGGEGFTPGITSAEFIAAMKAAVPAFPSFLDAWASHPYPAEGLGWGFFVSYEAPDWKGETGLRYYEHELSALGTDLPVIVTETGWTIDPGKGGPGDRNKVAVWMKNAYENVFLQDDRIVTVLPFLLQDPNWDDFAWVDGAGNPYPVYTTVRDFRCQVAMPPC
;
A
#
# COMPACT_ATOMS: atom_id res chain seq x y z
N MET A 1 -26.80 19.16 -0.38
CA MET A 1 -25.99 17.94 -0.51
C MET A 1 -25.10 18.15 -1.72
N ALA A 2 -23.82 18.43 -1.48
CA ALA A 2 -22.84 18.51 -2.56
C ALA A 2 -22.63 17.10 -3.14
N PRO A 3 -22.45 16.94 -4.46
CA PRO A 3 -22.16 15.63 -5.04
C PRO A 3 -20.83 15.13 -4.46
N ILE A 4 -20.86 13.95 -3.84
CA ILE A 4 -19.67 13.17 -3.57
C ILE A 4 -19.08 12.87 -4.94
N VAL A 5 -17.97 13.53 -5.29
CA VAL A 5 -17.20 13.19 -6.48
C VAL A 5 -16.71 11.77 -6.26
N ALA A 6 -17.33 10.83 -6.97
CA ALA A 6 -16.89 9.44 -6.99
C ALA A 6 -15.42 9.41 -7.38
N PHE A 7 -14.65 8.66 -6.60
CA PHE A 7 -13.25 8.37 -6.82
C PHE A 7 -13.09 7.77 -8.22
N ALA A 8 -12.76 8.60 -9.20
CA ALA A 8 -12.20 8.14 -10.46
C ALA A 8 -10.75 7.77 -10.15
N CYS A 9 -10.61 6.50 -9.79
CA CYS A 9 -9.43 5.71 -9.42
C CYS A 9 -8.07 6.29 -9.86
N ILE A 10 -7.15 6.40 -8.90
CA ILE A 10 -5.70 6.56 -9.14
C ILE A 10 -5.04 5.20 -9.52
N ALA A 11 -5.79 4.11 -9.43
CA ALA A 11 -5.38 2.80 -9.93
C ALA A 11 -6.53 2.16 -10.74
N GLY A 12 -6.50 2.34 -12.07
CA GLY A 12 -7.39 1.61 -12.98
C GLY A 12 -7.91 2.39 -14.19
N CYS A 13 -7.03 2.76 -15.12
CA CYS A 13 -7.42 3.01 -16.51
C CYS A 13 -6.49 2.24 -17.45
N GLY A 14 -6.48 0.91 -17.29
CA GLY A 14 -6.10 0.00 -18.36
C GLY A 14 -7.36 -0.45 -19.10
N GLY A 15 -7.91 0.41 -19.97
CA GLY A 15 -9.11 0.08 -20.74
C GLY A 15 -9.65 1.28 -21.52
N ASP A 16 -9.40 1.30 -22.82
CA ASP A 16 -9.93 2.27 -23.78
C ASP A 16 -11.45 2.08 -23.98
N ASP A 17 -12.30 2.56 -23.06
CA ASP A 17 -13.69 2.91 -23.40
C ASP A 17 -14.35 3.77 -22.30
N LEU A 18 -14.14 5.08 -22.34
CA LEU A 18 -14.89 6.02 -21.50
C LEU A 18 -16.27 6.28 -22.12
N GLY A 19 -17.20 5.37 -21.79
CA GLY A 19 -18.63 5.60 -21.93
C GLY A 19 -19.06 6.87 -21.18
N THR A 20 -20.00 7.59 -21.79
CA THR A 20 -20.58 8.87 -21.36
C THR A 20 -20.98 8.96 -19.88
N PRO A 21 -20.93 10.16 -19.27
CA PRO A 21 -21.26 10.37 -17.86
C PRO A 21 -22.69 9.95 -17.53
N TRP A 22 -22.82 9.16 -16.45
CA TRP A 22 -24.09 8.69 -15.90
C TRP A 22 -24.92 9.86 -15.33
N ILE A 23 -26.14 10.02 -15.84
CA ILE A 23 -27.16 10.94 -15.31
C ILE A 23 -28.19 10.10 -14.55
N PRO A 24 -28.40 10.29 -13.23
CA PRO A 24 -29.44 9.60 -12.50
C PRO A 24 -30.82 10.10 -12.96
N GLY A 25 -31.63 9.24 -13.59
CA GLY A 25 -33.05 9.59 -13.82
C GLY A 25 -33.86 8.91 -14.94
N SER A 26 -33.41 7.85 -15.61
CA SER A 26 -34.28 7.16 -16.59
C SER A 26 -34.61 5.73 -16.19
N THR A 27 -35.82 5.54 -15.66
CA THR A 27 -36.49 4.24 -15.60
C THR A 27 -36.88 3.82 -17.02
N GLY A 28 -36.10 2.92 -17.62
CA GLY A 28 -36.40 2.28 -18.91
C GLY A 28 -36.67 0.79 -18.71
N ALA A 29 -37.92 0.39 -18.93
CA ALA A 29 -38.41 -0.97 -18.77
C ALA A 29 -37.83 -1.96 -19.80
N GLY A 30 -37.48 -3.14 -19.29
CA GLY A 30 -37.66 -4.48 -19.86
C GLY A 30 -37.28 -4.79 -21.32
N SER A 31 -36.51 -5.86 -21.51
CA SER A 31 -37.06 -7.04 -22.20
C SER A 31 -36.29 -8.32 -21.85
N SER A 32 -37.07 -9.39 -21.74
CA SER A 32 -36.74 -10.77 -21.47
C SER A 32 -35.99 -11.46 -22.62
N GLY A 33 -35.05 -12.34 -22.30
CA GLY A 33 -34.49 -13.31 -23.23
C GLY A 33 -34.04 -14.58 -22.50
N ALA A 34 -34.94 -15.57 -22.46
CA ALA A 34 -34.64 -16.92 -22.00
C ALA A 34 -33.77 -17.67 -23.01
N GLN A 35 -32.76 -18.41 -22.56
CA GLN A 35 -32.29 -19.60 -23.26
C GLN A 35 -31.98 -20.74 -22.30
N THR A 36 -32.38 -21.90 -22.79
CA THR A 36 -32.51 -23.21 -22.16
C THR A 36 -31.26 -24.07 -22.34
N GLY A 37 -30.95 -24.86 -21.31
CA GLY A 37 -30.61 -26.28 -21.44
C GLY A 37 -29.13 -26.65 -21.65
N SER A 38 -28.57 -27.41 -20.70
CA SER A 38 -28.47 -28.88 -20.83
C SER A 38 -27.62 -29.46 -19.70
N SER A 39 -28.15 -30.57 -19.18
CA SER A 39 -27.62 -31.51 -18.20
C SER A 39 -26.28 -32.18 -18.56
N GLY A 40 -25.49 -32.48 -17.53
CA GLY A 40 -24.40 -33.45 -17.56
C GLY A 40 -24.15 -34.04 -16.17
N THR A 41 -24.73 -35.21 -15.92
CA THR A 41 -24.55 -36.07 -14.73
C THR A 41 -23.20 -36.77 -14.73
N GLY A 42 -22.57 -36.88 -13.56
CA GLY A 42 -21.40 -37.73 -13.34
C GLY A 42 -21.22 -38.06 -11.86
N ASP A 43 -21.78 -39.21 -11.45
CA ASP A 43 -21.58 -39.86 -10.15
C ASP A 43 -20.13 -40.33 -9.95
N GLY A 44 -19.63 -40.27 -8.71
CA GLY A 44 -18.31 -40.76 -8.33
C GLY A 44 -18.15 -40.89 -6.81
N SER A 45 -18.52 -42.04 -6.28
CA SER A 45 -18.66 -42.36 -4.85
C SER A 45 -17.33 -42.60 -4.09
N VAL A 46 -17.29 -42.14 -2.83
CA VAL A 46 -16.85 -42.83 -1.58
C VAL A 46 -15.37 -43.24 -1.39
N THR A 47 -14.74 -42.73 -0.32
CA THR A 47 -14.32 -43.53 0.86
C THR A 47 -13.91 -42.67 2.06
N THR A 48 -14.29 -43.16 3.24
CA THR A 48 -14.19 -42.59 4.58
C THR A 48 -13.01 -43.16 5.37
N ALA A 49 -12.68 -42.43 6.46
CA ALA A 49 -12.12 -42.86 7.74
C ALA A 49 -10.61 -42.68 7.97
N GLY A 50 -10.29 -41.97 9.06
CA GLY A 50 -8.96 -41.84 9.63
C GLY A 50 -8.89 -40.81 10.77
N THR A 51 -9.69 -41.00 11.82
CA THR A 51 -9.57 -40.29 13.10
C THR A 51 -8.27 -40.65 13.83
N GLY A 52 -7.54 -39.65 14.31
CA GLY A 52 -6.40 -39.83 15.20
C GLY A 52 -6.16 -38.60 16.08
N GLU A 53 -6.84 -38.56 17.23
CA GLU A 53 -6.53 -37.67 18.35
C GLU A 53 -5.18 -38.04 18.97
N THR A 54 -4.37 -37.05 19.35
CA THR A 54 -3.56 -37.00 20.60
C THR A 54 -2.99 -35.58 20.70
N SER A 55 -3.45 -34.75 21.62
CA SER A 55 -3.12 -34.68 23.05
C SER A 55 -2.09 -33.59 23.32
N ALA A 56 -2.53 -32.63 24.15
CA ALA A 56 -1.88 -31.38 24.48
C ALA A 56 -0.59 -31.57 25.29
N THR A 57 0.33 -30.62 25.17
CA THR A 57 1.22 -30.28 26.29
C THR A 57 1.40 -28.77 26.37
N THR A 58 0.75 -28.21 27.36
CA THR A 58 0.82 -26.83 27.84
C THR A 58 2.19 -26.58 28.48
N GLY A 59 2.92 -25.59 27.97
CA GLY A 59 4.17 -25.10 28.55
C GLY A 59 4.12 -23.58 28.71
N THR A 60 3.48 -23.12 29.78
CA THR A 60 3.46 -21.70 30.18
C THR A 60 4.80 -21.35 30.84
N SER A 61 5.55 -20.43 30.24
CA SER A 61 6.75 -19.83 30.84
C SER A 61 6.65 -18.31 30.73
N THR A 62 6.05 -17.71 31.75
CA THR A 62 6.05 -16.28 32.03
C THR A 62 7.39 -15.87 32.64
N THR A 63 8.14 -15.04 31.93
CA THR A 63 9.17 -14.18 32.55
C THR A 63 9.03 -12.76 32.03
N SER A 64 8.36 -11.94 32.83
CA SER A 64 8.39 -10.48 32.72
C SER A 64 9.74 -9.98 33.23
N ALA A 65 10.47 -9.24 32.40
CA ALA A 65 11.60 -8.43 32.83
C ALA A 65 11.43 -7.02 32.28
N THR A 66 11.00 -6.13 33.17
CA THR A 66 10.99 -4.69 32.99
C THR A 66 12.45 -4.20 33.07
N SER A 67 12.96 -3.51 32.05
CA SER A 67 14.17 -2.69 32.19
C SER A 67 13.93 -1.29 31.66
N THR A 68 13.77 -0.38 32.61
CA THR A 68 13.88 1.06 32.43
C THR A 68 15.35 1.48 32.36
N GLY A 69 15.65 2.39 31.44
CA GLY A 69 16.54 3.51 31.76
C GLY A 69 17.93 3.55 31.12
N ALA A 70 18.20 4.76 30.62
CA ALA A 70 19.47 5.47 30.58
C ALA A 70 20.37 5.29 29.34
N ALA A 71 20.37 6.35 28.55
CA ALA A 71 21.36 6.71 27.56
C ALA A 71 22.78 6.66 28.14
N THR A 72 23.67 6.01 27.39
CA THR A 72 25.12 6.08 27.60
C THR A 72 25.74 6.63 26.33
N THR A 73 26.30 7.83 26.44
CA THR A 73 27.23 8.42 25.48
C THR A 73 28.52 7.62 25.48
N GLY A 74 28.90 7.07 24.32
CA GLY A 74 30.10 6.28 24.15
C GLY A 74 30.67 6.46 22.74
N THR A 75 31.65 7.35 22.63
CA THR A 75 32.57 7.49 21.50
C THR A 75 33.39 6.20 21.32
N GLY A 76 33.11 5.47 20.24
CA GLY A 76 33.90 4.37 19.73
C GLY A 76 33.65 4.25 18.24
N GLY A 77 34.68 4.51 17.42
CA GLY A 77 34.59 4.50 15.96
C GLY A 77 34.27 3.11 15.42
N ASP A 78 33.00 2.90 15.12
CA ASP A 78 32.55 1.90 14.18
C ASP A 78 32.38 2.61 12.83
N THR A 79 33.17 2.24 11.83
CA THR A 79 32.94 2.64 10.44
C THR A 79 31.86 1.78 9.78
N GLY A 80 31.12 0.97 10.56
CA GLY A 80 29.80 0.49 10.21
C GLY A 80 28.83 1.67 10.09
N GLY A 81 28.95 2.42 9.00
CA GLY A 81 28.07 3.54 8.69
C GLY A 81 26.63 3.04 8.66
N GLY A 82 25.88 3.34 9.72
CA GLY A 82 24.44 3.09 9.77
C GLY A 82 23.76 3.75 8.57
N VAL A 83 22.57 3.25 8.24
CA VAL A 83 21.75 3.82 7.17
C VAL A 83 21.48 5.29 7.50
N PRO A 84 21.80 6.25 6.60
CA PRO A 84 21.48 7.65 6.83
C PRO A 84 19.97 7.84 6.99
N GLU A 85 19.55 8.61 8.00
CA GLU A 85 18.16 9.02 8.13
C GLU A 85 17.77 9.91 6.94
N ASN A 86 16.77 9.51 6.17
CA ASN A 86 16.35 10.23 4.98
C ASN A 86 14.87 9.98 4.66
N VAL A 87 14.04 11.00 4.96
CA VAL A 87 12.59 10.96 4.72
C VAL A 87 12.23 11.06 3.22
N PHE A 88 13.14 11.51 2.38
CA PHE A 88 12.86 11.70 0.96
C PHE A 88 12.87 10.38 0.22
N GLY A 89 11.81 10.12 -0.54
CA GLY A 89 11.69 8.93 -1.36
C GLY A 89 10.90 9.19 -2.64
N MET A 90 10.70 8.12 -3.42
CA MET A 90 9.94 8.17 -4.67
C MET A 90 9.27 6.84 -5.01
N GLY A 91 8.01 6.90 -5.45
CA GLY A 91 7.27 5.74 -5.89
C GLY A 91 7.52 5.38 -7.36
N LEU A 92 7.74 4.09 -7.65
CA LEU A 92 7.73 3.54 -9.01
C LEU A 92 6.52 2.60 -9.20
N ALA A 93 5.74 2.81 -10.25
CA ALA A 93 4.66 1.89 -10.67
C ALA A 93 5.18 0.63 -11.39
N SER A 94 6.48 0.34 -11.27
CA SER A 94 7.17 -0.76 -11.95
C SER A 94 8.21 -1.38 -11.02
N PRO A 95 8.74 -2.58 -11.32
CA PRO A 95 9.81 -3.19 -10.53
C PRO A 95 11.06 -2.32 -10.39
N GLY A 96 11.29 -1.40 -11.34
CA GLY A 96 12.43 -0.48 -11.34
C GLY A 96 13.45 -0.87 -12.39
N ASP A 97 13.87 0.12 -13.18
CA ASP A 97 14.95 -0.01 -14.16
C ASP A 97 16.13 0.90 -13.79
N PRO A 98 17.35 0.65 -14.30
CA PRO A 98 18.53 1.44 -13.94
C PRO A 98 18.33 2.95 -14.12
N GLY A 99 17.64 3.38 -15.20
CA GLY A 99 17.46 4.80 -15.51
C GLY A 99 16.48 5.50 -14.57
N LYS A 100 15.39 4.83 -14.18
CA LYS A 100 14.49 5.33 -13.13
C LYS A 100 15.18 5.36 -11.77
N LEU A 101 15.93 4.32 -11.42
CA LEU A 101 16.65 4.25 -10.15
C LEU A 101 17.75 5.33 -10.04
N ASP A 102 18.46 5.65 -11.12
CA ASP A 102 19.39 6.79 -11.17
C ASP A 102 18.69 8.11 -10.85
N LYS A 103 17.47 8.31 -11.39
CA LYS A 103 16.67 9.50 -11.11
C LYS A 103 16.16 9.52 -9.67
N VAL A 104 15.76 8.38 -9.10
CA VAL A 104 15.38 8.34 -7.69
C VAL A 104 16.59 8.69 -6.82
N ALA A 105 17.74 8.06 -7.03
CA ALA A 105 18.96 8.33 -6.29
C ALA A 105 19.39 9.80 -6.37
N TYR A 106 19.30 10.40 -7.55
CA TYR A 106 19.61 11.83 -7.73
C TYR A 106 18.66 12.74 -6.95
N LEU A 107 17.36 12.39 -6.93
CA LEU A 107 16.32 13.12 -6.21
C LEU A 107 16.45 13.00 -4.69
N THR A 108 16.60 11.78 -4.19
CA THR A 108 16.41 11.41 -2.77
C THR A 108 17.73 11.28 -2.03
N GLY A 109 18.78 10.79 -2.70
CA GLY A 109 20.14 10.67 -2.14
C GLY A 109 20.29 9.43 -1.25
N PRO A 110 21.47 9.26 -0.63
CA PRO A 110 21.75 8.11 0.21
C PRO A 110 20.75 7.96 1.36
N GLY A 111 20.31 6.73 1.61
CA GLY A 111 19.27 6.39 2.60
C GLY A 111 17.84 6.69 2.12
N GLY A 112 17.64 7.32 0.96
CA GLY A 112 16.31 7.67 0.47
C GLY A 112 15.49 6.44 0.09
N GLY A 113 14.18 6.48 0.35
CA GLY A 113 13.27 5.38 0.01
C GLY A 113 12.97 5.27 -1.48
N VAL A 114 12.80 4.04 -1.97
CA VAL A 114 12.27 3.79 -3.32
C VAL A 114 11.19 2.72 -3.28
N ARG A 115 9.99 3.04 -3.76
CA ARG A 115 8.95 2.01 -3.92
C ARG A 115 9.21 1.21 -5.19
N LEU A 116 9.35 -0.11 -5.06
CA LEU A 116 9.39 -1.03 -6.18
C LEU A 116 8.08 -1.81 -6.20
N THR A 117 7.35 -1.75 -7.32
CA THR A 117 6.07 -2.47 -7.43
C THR A 117 6.30 -3.80 -8.15
N PHE A 118 6.11 -4.90 -7.43
CA PHE A 118 6.27 -6.27 -7.90
C PHE A 118 4.88 -6.93 -8.02
N PRO A 119 4.23 -6.81 -9.20
CA PRO A 119 2.92 -7.41 -9.44
C PRO A 119 3.05 -8.91 -9.70
N GLY A 120 2.00 -9.66 -9.41
CA GLY A 120 1.91 -11.06 -9.80
C GLY A 120 2.37 -12.06 -8.76
N ILE A 121 2.42 -11.68 -7.48
CA ILE A 121 2.59 -12.69 -6.43
C ILE A 121 1.35 -13.59 -6.36
N ASP A 122 1.58 -14.90 -6.34
CA ASP A 122 0.55 -15.92 -6.14
C ASP A 122 1.08 -17.05 -5.26
N ARG A 123 0.17 -17.88 -4.73
CA ARG A 123 0.47 -18.94 -3.78
C ARG A 123 1.42 -20.05 -4.28
N ASN A 124 1.72 -20.11 -5.57
CA ASN A 124 2.62 -21.09 -6.17
C ASN A 124 4.04 -20.54 -6.39
N MET A 125 4.28 -19.25 -6.14
CA MET A 125 5.61 -18.68 -6.30
C MET A 125 6.58 -19.24 -5.26
N THR A 126 7.75 -19.66 -5.72
CA THR A 126 8.80 -20.27 -4.89
C THR A 126 10.08 -19.44 -4.83
N GLN A 127 10.15 -18.35 -5.59
CA GLN A 127 11.24 -17.38 -5.59
C GLN A 127 10.84 -16.13 -6.39
N ALA A 128 11.55 -15.03 -6.18
CA ALA A 128 11.44 -13.83 -6.98
C ALA A 128 11.96 -14.08 -8.42
N PRO A 129 11.30 -13.53 -9.45
CA PRO A 129 11.86 -13.39 -10.79
C PRO A 129 13.21 -12.65 -10.77
N GLN A 130 14.07 -12.93 -11.76
CA GLN A 130 15.41 -12.33 -11.81
C GLN A 130 15.35 -10.80 -11.91
N GLU A 131 14.39 -10.26 -12.67
CA GLU A 131 14.21 -8.81 -12.81
C GLU A 131 13.91 -8.09 -11.48
N TRP A 132 13.22 -8.74 -10.54
CA TRP A 132 12.98 -8.18 -9.21
C TRP A 132 14.25 -8.19 -8.36
N LYS A 133 15.02 -9.29 -8.43
CA LYS A 133 16.32 -9.39 -7.75
C LYS A 133 17.29 -8.32 -8.26
N ASP A 134 17.35 -8.13 -9.58
CA ASP A 134 18.19 -7.13 -10.21
C ASP A 134 17.77 -5.71 -9.78
N ALA A 135 16.47 -5.41 -9.72
CA ALA A 135 15.97 -4.11 -9.28
C ALA A 135 16.33 -3.81 -7.82
N VAL A 136 16.20 -4.78 -6.91
CA VAL A 136 16.59 -4.62 -5.49
C VAL A 136 18.11 -4.40 -5.37
N ALA A 137 18.91 -5.18 -6.10
CA ALA A 137 20.37 -4.98 -6.12
C ALA A 137 20.74 -3.58 -6.61
N LEU A 138 20.15 -3.13 -7.72
CA LEU A 138 20.39 -1.81 -8.30
C LEU A 138 19.95 -0.67 -7.37
N ALA A 139 18.89 -0.85 -6.59
CA ALA A 139 18.48 0.11 -5.56
C ALA A 139 19.57 0.23 -4.48
N TYR A 140 20.05 -0.90 -3.95
CA TYR A 140 21.12 -0.90 -2.95
C TYR A 140 22.45 -0.35 -3.48
N GLU A 141 22.80 -0.60 -4.74
CA GLU A 141 24.00 -0.02 -5.38
C GLU A 141 23.97 1.52 -5.43
N ARG A 142 22.77 2.12 -5.31
CA ARG A 142 22.54 3.56 -5.29
C ARG A 142 22.29 4.11 -3.89
N ASP A 143 22.57 3.30 -2.86
CA ASP A 143 22.29 3.64 -1.46
C ASP A 143 20.81 4.00 -1.22
N LEU A 144 19.88 3.37 -1.96
CA LEU A 144 18.45 3.52 -1.74
C LEU A 144 17.93 2.40 -0.82
N ILE A 145 16.89 2.70 -0.03
CA ILE A 145 16.16 1.73 0.78
C ILE A 145 14.95 1.22 -0.02
N PRO A 146 14.89 -0.06 -0.40
CA PRO A 146 13.74 -0.61 -1.10
C PRO A 146 12.52 -0.72 -0.18
N VAL A 147 11.38 -0.20 -0.66
CA VAL A 147 10.03 -0.44 -0.15
C VAL A 147 9.29 -1.23 -1.23
N ILE A 148 9.09 -2.51 -1.01
CA ILE A 148 8.63 -3.45 -2.03
C ILE A 148 7.15 -3.71 -1.83
N ARG A 149 6.31 -3.23 -2.76
CA ARG A 149 4.92 -3.66 -2.86
C ARG A 149 4.87 -5.01 -3.55
N LEU A 150 4.43 -6.02 -2.82
CA LEU A 150 4.02 -7.30 -3.39
C LEU A 150 2.50 -7.32 -3.50
N GLY A 151 2.00 -7.63 -4.69
CA GLY A 151 0.56 -7.68 -4.96
C GLY A 151 0.24 -8.62 -6.10
N PRO A 152 -1.05 -8.92 -6.34
CA PRO A 152 -1.49 -9.77 -7.44
C PRO A 152 -1.10 -9.17 -8.81
N PRO A 153 -1.33 -9.89 -9.92
CA PRO A 153 -1.14 -9.32 -11.25
C PRO A 153 -1.86 -7.97 -11.40
N TRP A 154 -1.32 -7.07 -12.22
CA TRP A 154 -1.98 -5.77 -12.46
C TRP A 154 -3.41 -5.94 -12.93
N GLY A 155 -4.33 -5.21 -12.30
CA GLY A 155 -5.77 -5.28 -12.58
C GLY A 155 -6.47 -6.52 -12.04
N ASP A 156 -5.74 -7.45 -11.40
CA ASP A 156 -6.36 -8.54 -10.68
C ASP A 156 -6.67 -8.14 -9.24
N ARG A 157 -7.96 -7.99 -8.97
CA ARG A 157 -8.52 -7.62 -7.68
C ARG A 157 -8.96 -8.80 -6.82
N ARG A 158 -8.68 -10.03 -7.26
CA ARG A 158 -9.13 -11.29 -6.62
C ARG A 158 -8.08 -11.89 -5.70
N VAL A 159 -7.33 -11.05 -4.96
CA VAL A 159 -6.33 -11.52 -4.00
C VAL A 159 -6.93 -12.45 -2.94
N ARG A 160 -8.18 -12.20 -2.51
CA ARG A 160 -8.89 -13.05 -1.54
C ARG A 160 -9.06 -14.51 -2.01
N ASN A 161 -9.07 -14.76 -3.31
CA ASN A 161 -9.18 -16.12 -3.86
C ASN A 161 -7.88 -16.93 -3.69
N GLN A 162 -6.82 -16.30 -3.19
CA GLN A 162 -5.58 -16.97 -2.81
C GLN A 162 -5.65 -17.58 -1.40
N SER A 163 -6.77 -17.42 -0.68
CA SER A 163 -6.99 -18.09 0.61
C SER A 163 -6.97 -19.62 0.48
N ASP A 164 -6.62 -20.27 1.58
CA ASP A 164 -6.61 -21.72 1.75
C ASP A 164 -7.98 -22.27 2.16
N ASP A 165 -8.87 -21.38 2.63
CA ASP A 165 -10.20 -21.72 3.12
C ASP A 165 -11.32 -20.90 2.44
N ALA A 166 -12.55 -21.39 2.58
CA ALA A 166 -13.73 -20.78 1.96
C ALA A 166 -14.26 -19.53 2.69
N ALA A 167 -13.83 -19.29 3.94
CA ALA A 167 -14.16 -18.06 4.65
C ALA A 167 -13.17 -16.93 4.37
N HIS A 168 -12.08 -17.23 3.63
CA HIS A 168 -11.03 -16.29 3.27
C HIS A 168 -10.30 -15.69 4.48
N LEU A 169 -10.02 -16.54 5.47
CA LEU A 169 -9.35 -16.19 6.73
C LEU A 169 -8.02 -16.93 6.94
N GLU A 170 -7.66 -17.86 6.05
CA GLU A 170 -6.37 -18.57 6.07
C GLU A 170 -5.63 -18.30 4.75
N TYR A 171 -4.39 -17.81 4.82
CA TYR A 171 -3.55 -17.44 3.67
C TYR A 171 -2.15 -18.10 3.74
N GLY A 172 -2.03 -19.25 4.40
CA GLY A 172 -0.77 -19.95 4.63
C GLY A 172 0.05 -20.23 3.36
N GLN A 173 -0.57 -20.66 2.25
CA GLN A 173 0.15 -20.87 0.98
C GLN A 173 0.65 -19.57 0.36
N LEU A 174 -0.18 -18.51 0.38
CA LEU A 174 0.22 -17.20 -0.10
C LEU A 174 1.35 -16.62 0.77
N ALA A 175 1.24 -16.73 2.09
CA ALA A 175 2.26 -16.30 3.04
C ALA A 175 3.59 -17.05 2.82
N ALA A 176 3.55 -18.35 2.56
CA ALA A 176 4.73 -19.12 2.19
C ALA A 176 5.37 -18.62 0.89
N ALA A 177 4.56 -18.22 -0.10
CA ALA A 177 5.04 -17.63 -1.34
C ALA A 177 5.70 -16.26 -1.11
N TYR A 178 5.12 -15.40 -0.25
CA TYR A 178 5.75 -14.14 0.18
C TYR A 178 7.13 -14.40 0.80
N ALA A 179 7.23 -15.33 1.75
CA ALA A 179 8.50 -15.67 2.38
C ALA A 179 9.51 -16.26 1.38
N ALA A 180 9.08 -17.09 0.44
CA ALA A 180 9.94 -17.67 -0.59
C ALA A 180 10.47 -16.62 -1.58
N VAL A 181 9.61 -15.67 -1.99
CA VAL A 181 10.01 -14.53 -2.82
C VAL A 181 11.03 -13.67 -2.07
N VAL A 182 10.70 -13.20 -0.85
CA VAL A 182 11.54 -12.28 -0.08
C VAL A 182 12.88 -12.91 0.31
N SER A 183 12.91 -14.17 0.74
CA SER A 183 14.17 -14.88 1.07
C SER A 183 15.11 -15.06 -0.13
N SER A 184 14.60 -14.92 -1.35
CA SER A 184 15.40 -15.02 -2.58
C SER A 184 15.91 -13.66 -3.10
N LEU A 185 15.47 -12.54 -2.51
CA LEU A 185 15.94 -11.21 -2.87
C LEU A 185 17.34 -10.94 -2.32
N PRO A 186 18.19 -10.16 -3.03
CA PRO A 186 19.45 -9.73 -2.48
C PRO A 186 19.20 -8.73 -1.34
N LEU A 187 19.81 -8.97 -0.18
CA LEU A 187 19.78 -8.06 0.97
C LEU A 187 21.16 -7.44 1.19
N ARG A 188 21.20 -6.20 1.65
CA ARG A 188 22.44 -5.49 2.01
C ARG A 188 22.62 -5.49 3.53
N ASP A 189 23.80 -5.85 4.01
CA ASP A 189 24.08 -5.90 5.45
C ASP A 189 23.90 -4.52 6.10
N GLY A 190 23.17 -4.49 7.21
CA GLY A 190 22.85 -3.26 7.94
C GLY A 190 21.76 -2.38 7.31
N TRP A 191 21.23 -2.73 6.12
CA TRP A 191 20.20 -1.96 5.43
C TRP A 191 18.84 -2.68 5.48
N PRO A 192 17.74 -1.98 5.79
CA PRO A 192 16.43 -2.58 5.80
C PRO A 192 15.90 -2.83 4.37
N VAL A 193 14.88 -3.67 4.29
CA VAL A 193 13.92 -3.74 3.19
C VAL A 193 12.53 -3.74 3.81
N TYR A 194 11.65 -2.89 3.30
CA TYR A 194 10.25 -2.89 3.72
C TYR A 194 9.42 -3.68 2.73
N ILE A 195 8.59 -4.60 3.23
CA ILE A 195 7.69 -5.43 2.43
C ILE A 195 6.27 -4.93 2.70
N GLU A 196 5.72 -4.23 1.72
CA GLU A 196 4.33 -3.74 1.69
C GLU A 196 3.43 -4.87 1.19
N VAL A 197 2.53 -5.32 2.06
CA VAL A 197 1.62 -6.44 1.81
C VAL A 197 0.34 -5.93 1.17
N HIS A 198 0.24 -6.09 -0.16
CA HIS A 198 -0.89 -5.63 -0.98
C HIS A 198 -0.98 -4.09 -1.13
N ASN A 199 -2.13 -3.57 -1.56
CA ASN A 199 -2.37 -2.13 -1.78
C ASN A 199 -3.85 -1.80 -1.53
N GLU A 200 -4.15 -0.70 -0.85
CA GLU A 200 -5.50 -0.13 -0.63
C GLU A 200 -6.65 -1.16 -0.53
N PRO A 201 -6.55 -2.17 0.36
CA PRO A 201 -7.57 -3.21 0.48
C PRO A 201 -8.96 -2.66 0.86
N ASN A 202 -9.03 -1.43 1.35
CA ASN A 202 -10.29 -0.73 1.63
C ASN A 202 -11.03 -0.21 0.38
N LEU A 203 -10.53 -0.53 -0.83
CA LEU A 203 -11.14 -0.20 -2.11
C LEU A 203 -11.53 -1.45 -2.90
N CYS A 204 -12.73 -1.43 -3.50
CA CYS A 204 -13.32 -2.58 -4.21
C CYS A 204 -12.56 -3.04 -5.47
N TYR A 205 -11.62 -2.22 -5.96
CA TYR A 205 -10.75 -2.57 -7.09
C TYR A 205 -9.43 -3.20 -6.67
N GLU A 206 -9.10 -3.22 -5.38
CA GLU A 206 -7.96 -3.96 -4.83
C GLU A 206 -8.40 -5.21 -4.08
N TRP A 207 -9.65 -5.23 -3.60
CA TRP A 207 -10.24 -6.36 -2.90
C TRP A 207 -11.67 -6.63 -3.37
N ALA A 208 -11.88 -7.69 -4.16
CA ALA A 208 -13.19 -8.02 -4.71
C ALA A 208 -13.60 -9.47 -4.48
N CYS A 209 -14.90 -9.66 -4.22
CA CYS A 209 -15.57 -10.96 -4.20
C CYS A 209 -16.07 -11.38 -5.58
N ASP A 210 -16.27 -12.69 -5.77
CA ASP A 210 -16.90 -13.29 -6.94
C ASP A 210 -18.38 -13.60 -6.69
N PRO A 211 -19.21 -13.68 -7.76
CA PRO A 211 -20.61 -14.07 -7.61
C PRO A 211 -20.73 -15.47 -7.02
N GLY A 212 -21.50 -15.61 -5.95
CA GLY A 212 -21.76 -16.89 -5.31
C GLY A 212 -20.92 -17.19 -4.07
N ASP A 213 -20.08 -16.25 -3.62
CA ASP A 213 -19.27 -16.35 -2.39
C ASP A 213 -20.09 -16.26 -1.08
N GLY A 214 -21.36 -16.69 -1.10
CA GLY A 214 -22.26 -16.64 0.05
C GLY A 214 -22.78 -15.24 0.40
N ASN A 215 -22.32 -14.21 -0.30
CA ASN A 215 -22.80 -12.85 -0.19
C ASN A 215 -24.05 -12.64 -1.07
N ASP A 216 -24.99 -11.79 -0.64
CA ASP A 216 -26.20 -11.40 -1.40
C ASP A 216 -25.87 -10.51 -2.62
N GLY A 217 -24.76 -10.79 -3.31
CA GLY A 217 -24.17 -10.00 -4.38
C GLY A 217 -23.30 -8.82 -3.91
N TRP A 218 -23.17 -8.61 -2.59
CA TRP A 218 -22.40 -7.50 -2.02
C TRP A 218 -21.60 -7.93 -0.80
N MET A 219 -20.36 -7.46 -0.71
CA MET A 219 -19.46 -7.69 0.42
C MET A 219 -19.28 -6.40 1.21
N GLY A 220 -19.52 -6.43 2.51
CA GLY A 220 -19.35 -5.29 3.41
C GLY A 220 -17.89 -5.07 3.80
N TYR A 221 -17.54 -3.83 4.15
CA TYR A 221 -16.16 -3.48 4.50
C TYR A 221 -15.63 -4.19 5.74
N GLU A 222 -16.49 -4.58 6.69
CA GLU A 222 -16.06 -5.35 7.86
C GLU A 222 -15.55 -6.74 7.47
N GLN A 223 -16.16 -7.36 6.46
CA GLN A 223 -15.67 -8.63 5.91
C GLN A 223 -14.32 -8.40 5.22
N ILE A 224 -14.20 -7.38 4.38
CA ILE A 224 -12.94 -7.04 3.68
C ILE A 224 -11.82 -6.79 4.69
N ALA A 225 -12.10 -6.00 5.73
CA ALA A 225 -11.16 -5.71 6.80
C ALA A 225 -10.75 -6.98 7.57
N SER A 226 -11.69 -7.89 7.83
CA SER A 226 -11.41 -9.18 8.46
C SER A 226 -10.51 -10.05 7.58
N GLU A 227 -10.88 -10.27 6.32
CA GLU A 227 -10.12 -11.11 5.39
C GLU A 227 -8.69 -10.57 5.20
N TYR A 228 -8.54 -9.24 5.04
CA TYR A 228 -7.23 -8.61 4.92
C TYR A 228 -6.40 -8.66 6.20
N ALA A 229 -7.01 -8.49 7.38
CA ALA A 229 -6.27 -8.59 8.65
C ALA A 229 -5.68 -9.99 8.87
N HIS A 230 -6.41 -11.04 8.47
CA HIS A 230 -5.92 -12.42 8.50
C HIS A 230 -4.81 -12.67 7.47
N MET A 231 -4.97 -12.17 6.24
CA MET A 231 -3.89 -12.23 5.24
C MET A 231 -2.61 -11.56 5.76
N LEU A 232 -2.75 -10.39 6.36
CA LEU A 232 -1.63 -9.62 6.90
C LEU A 232 -0.95 -10.35 8.07
N GLU A 233 -1.71 -10.98 8.97
CA GLU A 233 -1.18 -11.82 10.05
C GLU A 233 -0.35 -12.99 9.52
N ASP A 234 -0.89 -13.78 8.60
CA ASP A 234 -0.19 -14.96 8.04
C ASP A 234 1.08 -14.56 7.29
N VAL A 235 1.00 -13.51 6.45
CA VAL A 235 2.16 -13.01 5.69
C VAL A 235 3.22 -12.45 6.63
N ALA A 236 2.84 -11.64 7.64
CA ALA A 236 3.78 -11.10 8.60
C ALA A 236 4.48 -12.21 9.40
N ALA A 237 3.73 -13.20 9.87
CA ALA A 237 4.28 -14.36 10.57
C ALA A 237 5.29 -15.13 9.71
N ALA A 238 4.99 -15.35 8.42
CA ALA A 238 5.89 -16.04 7.50
C ALA A 238 7.17 -15.23 7.22
N LEU A 239 7.06 -13.91 7.05
CA LEU A 239 8.21 -13.02 6.80
C LEU A 239 9.10 -12.88 8.03
N HIS A 240 8.53 -12.67 9.22
CA HIS A 240 9.30 -12.65 10.47
C HIS A 240 9.92 -14.01 10.80
N GLY A 241 9.26 -15.10 10.40
CA GLY A 241 9.77 -16.48 10.50
C GLY A 241 11.08 -16.73 9.74
N LEU A 242 11.45 -15.86 8.78
CA LEU A 242 12.76 -15.91 8.11
C LEU A 242 13.91 -15.55 9.06
N GLY A 243 13.64 -14.86 10.17
CA GLY A 243 14.62 -14.54 11.20
C GLY A 243 15.67 -13.49 10.80
N ASP A 244 15.46 -12.77 9.69
CA ASP A 244 16.35 -11.70 9.24
C ASP A 244 15.79 -10.33 9.68
N PRO A 245 16.45 -9.62 10.62
CA PRO A 245 15.94 -8.36 11.15
C PRO A 245 15.98 -7.20 10.14
N ARG A 246 16.54 -7.39 8.94
CA ARG A 246 16.48 -6.40 7.86
C ARG A 246 15.11 -6.36 7.19
N ILE A 247 14.38 -7.47 7.22
CA ILE A 247 13.05 -7.58 6.62
C ILE A 247 12.05 -6.93 7.57
N ARG A 248 11.40 -5.87 7.09
CA ARG A 248 10.40 -5.10 7.83
C ARG A 248 9.05 -5.25 7.15
N VAL A 249 8.02 -5.64 7.89
CA VAL A 249 6.67 -5.84 7.36
C VAL A 249 5.84 -4.57 7.56
N VAL A 250 5.17 -4.13 6.48
CA VAL A 250 4.19 -3.05 6.52
C VAL A 250 2.90 -3.49 5.84
N ASN A 251 1.76 -2.94 6.27
CA ASN A 251 0.49 -3.14 5.57
C ASN A 251 0.55 -2.56 4.15
N GLY A 252 -0.33 -2.98 3.26
CA GLY A 252 -0.68 -2.20 2.07
C GLY A 252 -1.27 -0.86 2.51
N GLY A 253 -0.76 0.23 1.94
CA GLY A 253 -1.21 1.57 2.30
C GLY A 253 -2.71 1.72 2.12
N LEU A 254 -3.40 2.27 3.12
CA LEU A 254 -4.84 2.49 3.04
C LEU A 254 -5.15 3.82 2.35
N ALA A 255 -6.11 3.79 1.43
CA ALA A 255 -6.69 5.02 0.94
C ALA A 255 -7.42 5.74 2.09
N PRO A 256 -7.38 7.08 2.20
CA PRO A 256 -8.00 7.76 3.34
C PRO A 256 -9.52 7.49 3.46
N GLY A 257 -10.17 7.28 2.32
CA GLY A 257 -11.57 6.84 2.25
C GLY A 257 -11.69 5.44 1.66
N GLY A 258 -12.78 4.74 1.98
CA GLY A 258 -13.06 3.40 1.50
C GLY A 258 -14.52 3.19 1.11
N ALA A 259 -14.80 1.98 0.60
CA ALA A 259 -16.15 1.54 0.31
C ALA A 259 -16.80 0.92 1.55
N VAL A 260 -18.05 1.27 1.83
CA VAL A 260 -18.94 0.57 2.77
C VAL A 260 -19.24 -0.84 2.26
N SER A 261 -19.43 -0.99 0.95
CA SER A 261 -19.66 -2.29 0.33
C SER A 261 -19.21 -2.33 -1.13
N CYS A 262 -18.86 -3.53 -1.58
CA CYS A 262 -18.40 -3.85 -2.93
C CYS A 262 -19.31 -4.87 -3.60
N GLU A 263 -19.65 -4.66 -4.87
CA GLU A 263 -20.44 -5.59 -5.67
C GLU A 263 -19.60 -6.83 -6.04
N CYS A 264 -20.12 -8.03 -5.77
CA CYS A 264 -19.45 -9.27 -6.12
C CYS A 264 -19.55 -9.56 -7.61
N GLY A 265 -18.39 -9.70 -8.27
CA GLY A 265 -18.26 -9.89 -9.72
C GLY A 265 -18.52 -8.65 -10.57
N GLY A 266 -18.87 -7.51 -9.96
CA GLY A 266 -19.17 -6.26 -10.65
C GLY A 266 -18.24 -5.11 -10.23
N GLU A 267 -18.43 -3.93 -10.81
CA GLU A 267 -17.64 -2.73 -10.50
C GLU A 267 -18.39 -1.76 -9.55
N GLY A 268 -19.61 -2.13 -9.12
CA GLY A 268 -20.40 -1.34 -8.19
C GLY A 268 -19.77 -1.26 -6.80
N PHE A 269 -19.90 -0.09 -6.16
CA PHE A 269 -19.48 0.13 -4.78
C PHE A 269 -20.33 1.21 -4.11
N THR A 270 -20.39 1.17 -2.78
CA THR A 270 -20.97 2.24 -1.96
C THR A 270 -19.83 2.95 -1.22
N PRO A 271 -19.49 4.21 -1.51
CA PRO A 271 -18.47 4.93 -0.74
C PRO A 271 -19.02 5.31 0.64
N GLY A 272 -18.14 5.46 1.64
CA GLY A 272 -18.56 6.13 2.88
C GLY A 272 -17.80 5.82 4.17
N ILE A 273 -16.80 4.95 4.15
CA ILE A 273 -15.97 4.72 5.34
C ILE A 273 -14.66 5.49 5.27
N THR A 274 -14.07 5.70 6.43
CA THR A 274 -12.69 6.15 6.61
C THR A 274 -11.72 4.96 6.73
N SER A 275 -10.42 5.19 6.50
CA SER A 275 -9.41 4.17 6.83
C SER A 275 -9.38 3.86 8.34
N ALA A 276 -9.69 4.82 9.21
CA ALA A 276 -9.81 4.61 10.65
C ALA A 276 -10.93 3.61 11.02
N GLU A 277 -12.08 3.68 10.37
CA GLU A 277 -13.17 2.69 10.53
C GLU A 277 -12.75 1.31 10.01
N PHE A 278 -12.05 1.26 8.87
CA PHE A 278 -11.50 0.02 8.34
C PHE A 278 -10.50 -0.63 9.30
N ILE A 279 -9.58 0.15 9.88
CA ILE A 279 -8.62 -0.30 10.90
C ILE A 279 -9.35 -0.82 12.15
N ALA A 280 -10.41 -0.14 12.60
CA ALA A 280 -11.20 -0.60 13.73
C ALA A 280 -11.85 -1.97 13.46
N ALA A 281 -12.33 -2.20 12.24
CA ALA A 281 -12.86 -3.50 11.82
C ALA A 281 -11.75 -4.57 11.72
N MET A 282 -10.56 -4.24 11.19
CA MET A 282 -9.40 -5.14 11.21
C MET A 282 -9.04 -5.57 12.64
N LYS A 283 -9.04 -4.62 13.60
CA LYS A 283 -8.74 -4.90 15.02
C LYS A 283 -9.83 -5.74 15.69
N ALA A 284 -11.07 -5.60 15.25
CA ALA A 284 -12.15 -6.42 15.75
C ALA A 284 -12.00 -7.89 15.32
N ALA A 285 -11.50 -8.12 14.09
CA ALA A 285 -11.23 -9.46 13.57
C ALA A 285 -9.96 -10.08 14.17
N VAL A 286 -8.83 -9.35 14.11
CA VAL A 286 -7.52 -9.80 14.59
C VAL A 286 -6.96 -8.77 15.57
N PRO A 287 -7.31 -8.83 16.87
CA PRO A 287 -6.91 -7.80 17.84
C PRO A 287 -5.40 -7.57 17.97
N ALA A 288 -4.59 -8.58 17.66
CA ALA A 288 -3.14 -8.53 17.76
C ALA A 288 -2.46 -8.00 16.49
N PHE A 289 -3.17 -7.76 15.38
CA PHE A 289 -2.53 -7.44 14.10
C PHE A 289 -1.54 -6.27 14.14
N PRO A 290 -1.75 -5.18 14.92
CA PRO A 290 -0.76 -4.10 14.97
C PRO A 290 0.61 -4.54 15.49
N SER A 291 0.68 -5.63 16.25
CA SER A 291 1.94 -6.16 16.79
C SER A 291 2.79 -6.92 15.77
N PHE A 292 2.23 -7.22 14.59
CA PHE A 292 2.92 -7.92 13.51
C PHE A 292 3.58 -6.96 12.51
N LEU A 293 3.42 -5.65 12.69
CA LEU A 293 3.95 -4.63 11.79
C LEU A 293 5.21 -4.00 12.37
N ASP A 294 6.22 -3.80 11.52
CA ASP A 294 7.43 -3.04 11.84
C ASP A 294 7.24 -1.54 11.59
N ALA A 295 6.35 -1.19 10.65
CA ALA A 295 5.94 0.16 10.33
C ALA A 295 4.52 0.16 9.71
N TRP A 296 3.91 1.33 9.65
CA TRP A 296 2.58 1.55 9.08
C TRP A 296 2.69 2.24 7.72
N ALA A 297 2.14 1.62 6.67
CA ALA A 297 2.00 2.26 5.38
C ALA A 297 0.70 3.06 5.30
N SER A 298 0.77 4.28 4.77
CA SER A 298 -0.38 5.17 4.63
C SER A 298 -0.38 5.87 3.28
N HIS A 299 -1.56 6.15 2.71
CA HIS A 299 -1.72 6.98 1.50
C HIS A 299 -2.35 8.36 1.82
N PRO A 300 -1.72 9.22 2.63
CA PRO A 300 -2.25 10.52 2.98
C PRO A 300 -2.19 11.46 1.77
N TYR A 301 -3.24 11.45 0.96
CA TYR A 301 -3.45 12.45 -0.07
C TYR A 301 -4.06 13.73 0.54
N PRO A 302 -3.72 14.91 0.00
CA PRO A 302 -4.36 16.17 0.40
C PRO A 302 -5.88 16.08 0.19
N ALA A 303 -6.67 16.42 1.19
CA ALA A 303 -8.11 16.15 1.19
C ALA A 303 -8.91 17.22 1.95
N GLU A 304 -10.17 17.48 1.58
CA GLU A 304 -11.03 18.48 2.24
C GLU A 304 -11.38 18.08 3.68
N GLY A 305 -11.41 16.78 3.94
CA GLY A 305 -11.70 16.21 5.24
C GLY A 305 -11.21 14.77 5.36
N LEU A 306 -11.70 14.08 6.39
CA LEU A 306 -11.31 12.72 6.70
C LEU A 306 -11.92 11.75 5.68
N GLY A 307 -11.10 11.29 4.73
CA GLY A 307 -11.47 10.27 3.75
C GLY A 307 -12.25 10.75 2.51
N TRP A 308 -12.32 12.06 2.25
CA TRP A 308 -13.03 12.58 1.07
C TRP A 308 -12.48 13.93 0.56
N GLY A 309 -12.82 14.27 -0.68
CA GLY A 309 -12.51 15.56 -1.30
C GLY A 309 -11.03 15.72 -1.60
N PHE A 310 -10.45 14.82 -2.40
CA PHE A 310 -9.01 14.73 -2.64
C PHE A 310 -8.45 15.85 -3.53
N PHE A 311 -7.12 15.97 -3.53
CA PHE A 311 -6.31 16.90 -4.33
C PHE A 311 -6.56 18.37 -4.05
N VAL A 312 -7.03 18.66 -2.84
CA VAL A 312 -7.25 20.04 -2.40
C VAL A 312 -5.95 20.81 -2.44
N SER A 313 -6.03 22.05 -2.92
CA SER A 313 -4.92 22.99 -2.89
C SER A 313 -4.27 23.05 -1.51
N TYR A 314 -2.94 23.00 -1.46
CA TYR A 314 -2.21 23.26 -0.22
C TYR A 314 -2.54 24.65 0.35
N GLU A 315 -2.86 25.61 -0.52
CA GLU A 315 -3.23 26.99 -0.17
C GLU A 315 -4.71 27.13 0.22
N ALA A 316 -5.47 26.04 0.24
CA ALA A 316 -6.86 26.10 0.67
C ALA A 316 -6.96 26.66 2.10
N PRO A 317 -7.94 27.53 2.37
CA PRO A 317 -8.11 28.10 3.70
C PRO A 317 -8.34 27.01 4.74
N ASP A 318 -8.09 27.35 6.00
CA ASP A 318 -8.33 26.47 7.15
C ASP A 318 -7.56 25.14 7.11
N TRP A 319 -6.38 25.12 6.46
CA TRP A 319 -5.47 23.97 6.45
C TRP A 319 -6.07 22.69 5.86
N LYS A 320 -7.02 22.82 4.92
CA LYS A 320 -7.70 21.66 4.32
C LYS A 320 -6.72 20.69 3.70
N GLY A 321 -5.83 21.15 2.80
CA GLY A 321 -4.83 20.28 2.19
C GLY A 321 -3.98 19.51 3.22
N GLU A 322 -3.56 20.17 4.31
CA GLU A 322 -2.79 19.56 5.38
C GLU A 322 -3.57 18.50 6.18
N THR A 323 -4.88 18.68 6.35
CA THR A 323 -5.74 17.70 7.04
C THR A 323 -5.64 16.31 6.43
N GLY A 324 -5.64 16.22 5.09
CA GLY A 324 -5.43 14.94 4.39
C GLY A 324 -3.99 14.43 4.46
N LEU A 325 -2.99 15.32 4.41
CA LEU A 325 -1.58 14.94 4.50
C LEU A 325 -1.19 14.36 5.87
N ARG A 326 -1.92 14.74 6.93
CA ARG A 326 -1.77 14.22 8.30
C ARG A 326 -2.65 13.02 8.61
N TYR A 327 -3.33 12.45 7.62
CA TYR A 327 -4.35 11.44 7.90
C TYR A 327 -3.81 10.17 8.56
N TYR A 328 -2.53 9.85 8.35
CA TYR A 328 -1.81 8.80 9.07
C TYR A 328 -1.89 8.96 10.61
N GLU A 329 -2.04 10.18 11.15
CA GLU A 329 -2.21 10.41 12.60
C GLU A 329 -3.51 9.78 13.11
N HIS A 330 -4.59 9.85 12.32
CA HIS A 330 -5.86 9.21 12.65
C HIS A 330 -5.77 7.69 12.53
N GLU A 331 -5.00 7.18 11.56
CA GLU A 331 -4.74 5.76 11.40
C GLU A 331 -3.95 5.20 12.60
N LEU A 332 -2.86 5.86 13.00
CA LEU A 332 -2.10 5.52 14.20
C LEU A 332 -2.98 5.55 15.46
N SER A 333 -3.84 6.56 15.59
CA SER A 333 -4.80 6.62 16.69
C SER A 333 -5.79 5.44 16.69
N ALA A 334 -6.26 5.00 15.52
CA ALA A 334 -7.15 3.85 15.39
C ALA A 334 -6.42 2.53 15.72
N LEU A 335 -5.17 2.40 15.30
CA LEU A 335 -4.29 1.29 15.66
C LEU A 335 -4.02 1.26 17.17
N GLY A 336 -3.90 2.42 17.80
CA GLY A 336 -3.54 2.56 19.22
C GLY A 336 -2.04 2.30 19.46
N THR A 337 -1.20 2.71 18.51
CA THR A 337 0.26 2.54 18.53
C THR A 337 0.95 3.74 17.87
N ASP A 338 2.23 3.93 18.15
CA ASP A 338 3.10 4.95 17.55
C ASP A 338 4.14 4.29 16.63
N LEU A 339 3.68 3.38 15.76
CA LEU A 339 4.56 2.73 14.77
C LEU A 339 5.22 3.78 13.87
N PRO A 340 6.46 3.52 13.40
CA PRO A 340 7.03 4.30 12.32
C PRO A 340 6.09 4.29 11.10
N VAL A 341 6.05 5.39 10.35
CA VAL A 341 5.15 5.57 9.21
C VAL A 341 5.95 5.63 7.92
N ILE A 342 5.46 4.91 6.91
CA ILE A 342 5.89 5.03 5.53
C ILE A 342 4.72 5.60 4.74
N VAL A 343 4.89 6.78 4.16
CA VAL A 343 3.91 7.32 3.22
C VAL A 343 4.18 6.65 1.87
N THR A 344 3.46 5.57 1.55
CA THR A 344 3.71 4.76 0.35
C THR A 344 3.14 5.37 -0.92
N GLU A 345 2.17 6.28 -0.78
CA GLU A 345 1.64 7.13 -1.85
C GLU A 345 1.15 8.48 -1.30
N THR A 346 1.36 9.56 -2.06
CA THR A 346 0.80 10.89 -1.82
C THR A 346 1.07 11.76 -3.05
N GLY A 347 0.47 12.95 -3.11
CA GLY A 347 0.79 13.97 -4.12
C GLY A 347 -0.43 14.73 -4.63
N TRP A 348 -0.21 15.46 -5.72
CA TRP A 348 -1.25 16.20 -6.45
C TRP A 348 -1.17 15.88 -7.94
N THR A 349 -2.34 15.69 -8.54
CA THR A 349 -2.49 15.75 -10.00
C THR A 349 -2.40 17.20 -10.47
N ILE A 350 -1.96 17.41 -11.72
CA ILE A 350 -2.11 18.69 -12.41
C ILE A 350 -3.47 18.86 -13.08
N ASP A 351 -4.25 17.80 -13.26
CA ASP A 351 -5.50 17.83 -14.02
C ASP A 351 -6.60 18.60 -13.26
N PRO A 352 -7.07 19.76 -13.76
CA PRO A 352 -8.15 20.51 -13.12
C PRO A 352 -9.47 19.72 -13.02
N GLY A 353 -9.71 18.76 -13.91
CA GLY A 353 -10.87 17.86 -13.87
C GLY A 353 -10.83 16.90 -12.68
N LYS A 354 -9.64 16.64 -12.13
CA LYS A 354 -9.40 15.82 -10.94
C LYS A 354 -9.05 16.67 -9.71
N GLY A 355 -9.28 17.99 -9.73
CA GLY A 355 -8.99 18.89 -8.61
C GLY A 355 -7.59 19.50 -8.61
N GLY A 356 -6.76 19.20 -9.62
CA GLY A 356 -5.42 19.77 -9.79
C GLY A 356 -5.42 21.26 -10.18
N PRO A 357 -4.27 21.95 -10.03
CA PRO A 357 -4.18 23.38 -10.31
C PRO A 357 -4.03 23.73 -11.80
N GLY A 358 -3.84 22.75 -12.69
CA GLY A 358 -3.45 23.00 -14.09
C GLY A 358 -2.02 23.53 -14.26
N ASP A 359 -1.22 23.52 -13.18
CA ASP A 359 0.09 24.17 -13.14
C ASP A 359 1.11 23.33 -12.35
N ARG A 360 2.10 22.78 -13.05
CA ARG A 360 3.19 21.98 -12.46
C ARG A 360 4.05 22.76 -11.47
N ASN A 361 4.17 24.09 -11.60
CA ASN A 361 4.93 24.90 -10.63
C ASN A 361 4.18 25.00 -9.29
N LYS A 362 2.84 25.07 -9.33
CA LYS A 362 2.04 25.05 -8.10
C LYS A 362 2.18 23.72 -7.38
N VAL A 363 2.08 22.59 -8.10
CA VAL A 363 2.32 21.26 -7.53
C VAL A 363 3.73 21.16 -6.91
N ALA A 364 4.74 21.73 -7.56
CA ALA A 364 6.11 21.78 -7.02
C ALA A 364 6.20 22.52 -5.67
N VAL A 365 5.56 23.70 -5.58
CA VAL A 365 5.50 24.50 -4.34
C VAL A 365 4.73 23.75 -3.25
N TRP A 366 3.58 23.16 -3.59
CA TRP A 366 2.75 22.42 -2.64
C TRP A 366 3.48 21.20 -2.08
N MET A 367 4.17 20.43 -2.93
CA MET A 367 4.95 19.28 -2.48
C MET A 367 6.13 19.69 -1.59
N LYS A 368 6.84 20.76 -1.92
CA LYS A 368 7.88 21.32 -1.03
C LYS A 368 7.29 21.69 0.33
N ASN A 369 6.15 22.39 0.34
CA ASN A 369 5.51 22.81 1.58
C ASN A 369 5.00 21.62 2.40
N ALA A 370 4.54 20.53 1.76
CA ALA A 370 4.16 19.30 2.44
C ALA A 370 5.37 18.66 3.15
N TYR A 371 6.53 18.57 2.49
CA TYR A 371 7.75 18.14 3.16
C TYR A 371 8.14 19.08 4.32
N GLU A 372 8.18 20.38 4.06
CA GLU A 372 8.64 21.38 5.02
C GLU A 372 7.77 21.46 6.28
N ASN A 373 6.44 21.43 6.14
CA ASN A 373 5.52 21.72 7.23
C ASN A 373 4.79 20.50 7.79
N VAL A 374 4.82 19.36 7.08
CA VAL A 374 4.14 18.14 7.51
C VAL A 374 5.16 17.03 7.71
N PHE A 375 5.76 16.53 6.63
CA PHE A 375 6.47 15.27 6.68
C PHE A 375 7.79 15.32 7.47
N LEU A 376 8.54 16.43 7.38
CA LEU A 376 9.76 16.62 8.18
C LEU A 376 9.48 17.07 9.62
N GLN A 377 8.23 17.35 9.97
CA GLN A 377 7.85 17.79 11.31
C GLN A 377 7.47 16.63 12.25
N ASP A 378 7.41 15.40 11.73
CA ASP A 378 7.01 14.21 12.47
C ASP A 378 8.10 13.13 12.36
N ASP A 379 8.76 12.84 13.47
CA ASP A 379 9.88 11.89 13.55
C ASP A 379 9.44 10.43 13.36
N ARG A 380 8.13 10.15 13.40
CA ARG A 380 7.59 8.83 13.06
C ARG A 380 7.68 8.55 11.57
N ILE A 381 7.71 9.56 10.71
CA ILE A 381 7.78 9.36 9.25
C ILE A 381 9.20 8.96 8.86
N VAL A 382 9.34 7.73 8.38
CA VAL A 382 10.63 7.17 7.96
C VAL A 382 10.95 7.53 6.52
N THR A 383 9.95 7.46 5.62
CA THR A 383 10.11 7.85 4.22
C THR A 383 8.76 8.22 3.59
N VAL A 384 8.80 9.11 2.59
CA VAL A 384 7.66 9.53 1.77
C VAL A 384 7.92 9.14 0.33
N LEU A 385 6.97 8.43 -0.29
CA LEU A 385 7.05 7.87 -1.64
C LEU A 385 5.91 8.45 -2.49
N PRO A 386 6.04 9.69 -3.02
CA PRO A 386 4.99 10.28 -3.83
C PRO A 386 4.66 9.44 -5.07
N PHE A 387 3.38 9.43 -5.46
CA PHE A 387 2.88 8.84 -6.70
C PHE A 387 2.97 9.91 -7.81
N LEU A 388 3.85 9.78 -8.80
CA LEU A 388 4.90 8.78 -9.00
C LEU A 388 6.07 9.40 -9.78
N LEU A 389 7.16 8.66 -9.99
CA LEU A 389 8.26 9.16 -10.82
C LEU A 389 7.84 9.40 -12.27
N GLN A 390 7.36 8.35 -12.95
CA GLN A 390 7.14 8.33 -14.40
C GLN A 390 6.28 7.13 -14.83
N ASP A 391 5.11 7.40 -15.40
CA ASP A 391 4.26 6.45 -16.14
C ASP A 391 3.38 7.24 -17.13
N PRO A 392 3.27 6.83 -18.40
CA PRO A 392 2.51 7.57 -19.40
C PRO A 392 1.00 7.64 -19.11
N ASN A 393 0.43 6.68 -18.39
CA ASN A 393 -0.99 6.68 -18.04
C ASN A 393 -1.29 7.63 -16.87
N TRP A 394 -0.25 8.11 -16.20
CA TRP A 394 -0.31 8.93 -14.98
C TRP A 394 0.59 10.16 -15.09
N ASP A 395 0.79 10.70 -16.30
CA ASP A 395 1.67 11.86 -16.53
C ASP A 395 1.20 13.09 -15.73
N ASP A 396 -0.10 13.18 -15.45
CA ASP A 396 -0.68 14.24 -14.62
C ASP A 396 -0.19 14.22 -13.16
N PHE A 397 0.32 13.09 -12.68
CA PHE A 397 0.99 12.92 -11.38
C PHE A 397 2.52 12.83 -11.49
N ALA A 398 3.05 12.50 -12.66
CA ALA A 398 4.46 12.20 -12.84
C ALA A 398 5.39 13.38 -12.50
N TRP A 399 6.55 13.04 -11.92
CA TRP A 399 7.63 13.99 -11.63
C TRP A 399 8.63 14.12 -12.78
N VAL A 400 8.58 13.18 -13.72
CA VAL A 400 9.42 13.11 -14.92
C VAL A 400 8.53 12.74 -16.11
N ASP A 401 8.70 13.42 -17.24
CA ASP A 401 7.91 13.18 -18.46
C ASP A 401 8.26 11.83 -19.11
N GLY A 402 7.48 11.38 -20.10
CA GLY A 402 7.74 10.11 -20.81
C GLY A 402 9.10 10.02 -21.53
N ALA A 403 9.80 11.14 -21.75
CA ALA A 403 11.14 11.18 -22.34
C ALA A 403 12.27 11.21 -21.29
N GLY A 404 11.93 11.24 -19.99
CA GLY A 404 12.88 11.25 -18.90
C GLY A 404 13.31 12.66 -18.44
N ASN A 405 12.68 13.73 -18.93
CA ASN A 405 12.96 15.10 -18.49
C ASN A 405 12.22 15.43 -17.19
N PRO A 406 12.89 16.08 -16.22
CA PRO A 406 12.25 16.41 -14.95
C PRO A 406 11.22 17.52 -15.10
N TYR A 407 10.08 17.37 -14.42
CA TYR A 407 9.13 18.45 -14.18
C TYR A 407 9.56 19.33 -13.00
N PRO A 408 8.96 20.53 -12.82
CA PRO A 408 9.32 21.44 -11.72
C PRO A 408 9.33 20.81 -10.33
N VAL A 409 8.39 19.91 -10.03
CA VAL A 409 8.31 19.23 -8.72
C VAL A 409 9.58 18.43 -8.39
N TYR A 410 10.14 17.74 -9.39
CA TYR A 410 11.35 16.93 -9.22
C TYR A 410 12.55 17.78 -8.79
N THR A 411 12.80 18.88 -9.50
CA THR A 411 13.94 19.76 -9.20
C THR A 411 13.73 20.54 -7.91
N THR A 412 12.51 21.03 -7.66
CA THR A 412 12.18 21.79 -6.45
C THR A 412 12.36 20.96 -5.18
N VAL A 413 11.87 19.72 -5.16
CA VAL A 413 12.02 18.84 -3.99
C VAL A 413 13.46 18.39 -3.80
N ARG A 414 14.18 18.04 -4.87
CA ARG A 414 15.62 17.73 -4.81
C ARG A 414 16.41 18.88 -4.18
N ASP A 415 16.18 20.10 -4.67
CA ASP A 415 16.92 21.28 -4.22
C ASP A 415 16.56 21.65 -2.79
N PHE A 416 15.30 21.46 -2.40
CA PHE A 416 14.87 21.62 -1.01
C PHE A 416 15.55 20.59 -0.10
N ARG A 417 15.56 19.30 -0.46
CA ARG A 417 16.31 18.27 0.27
C ARG A 417 17.77 18.69 0.45
N CYS A 418 18.44 19.13 -0.61
CA CYS A 418 19.85 19.55 -0.52
C CYS A 418 20.10 20.72 0.45
N GLN A 419 19.07 21.51 0.76
CA GLN A 419 19.15 22.60 1.74
C GLN A 419 18.95 22.12 3.19
N VAL A 420 18.22 21.02 3.40
CA VAL A 420 17.79 20.56 4.75
C VAL A 420 18.41 19.24 5.18
N ALA A 421 18.89 18.39 4.25
CA ALA A 421 19.44 17.08 4.54
C ALA A 421 20.92 17.15 4.98
N MET A 422 21.32 16.17 5.78
CA MET A 422 22.69 15.97 6.24
C MET A 422 23.19 14.58 5.80
N PRO A 423 24.30 14.47 5.04
CA PRO A 423 25.10 15.58 4.52
C PRO A 423 24.38 16.34 3.41
N PRO A 424 24.69 17.64 3.22
CA PRO A 424 24.23 18.38 2.06
C PRO A 424 24.66 17.68 0.77
N CYS A 425 23.87 17.89 -0.29
CA CYS A 425 24.35 17.67 -1.64
C CYS A 425 25.57 18.59 -1.92
#